data_AF-A3TZU0-F1
#
_entry.id   AF-A3TZU0-F1
#
_cell.length_a   1.000
_cell.length_b   1.000
_cell.length_c   1.000
_cell.angle_alpha   90.00
_cell.angle_beta   90.00
_cell.angle_gamma   90.00
#
_symmetry.space_group_name_H-M   'P 1'
#
loop_
_entity.id
_entity.type
_entity.pdbx_description
1 polymer ?
#
loop_
_entity_poly.entity_id
_entity_poly.type
_entity_poly.pdbx_seq_one_letter_code
_entity_poly.pdbx_strand_id
1 'polypeptide(L)' 'MDHVAGFCVINDVSQREFQMERAGTWDKGKGRDTFGPIGPWLVIPDEVGDFDNLSMWLEVDGSRQ' A
#
# COMPACT_ATOMS: atom_id res chain seq x y z
N MET A 1 -9.36 16.40 -8.61
CA MET A 1 -9.51 14.93 -8.55
C MET A 1 -9.74 14.31 -9.93
N ASP A 2 -9.69 15.12 -10.98
CA ASP A 2 -10.25 14.80 -12.31
C ASP A 2 -9.42 13.78 -13.12
N HIS A 3 -8.25 13.39 -12.59
CA HIS A 3 -7.37 12.39 -13.20
C HIS A 3 -7.26 11.09 -12.38
N VAL A 4 -7.95 10.98 -11.23
CA VAL A 4 -7.90 9.79 -10.38
C VAL A 4 -9.07 8.89 -10.71
N ALA A 5 -8.79 7.66 -11.15
CA ALA A 5 -9.81 6.68 -11.47
C ALA A 5 -10.51 6.10 -10.23
N GLY A 6 -9.80 6.02 -9.10
CA GLY A 6 -10.31 5.51 -7.85
C GLY A 6 -9.22 5.23 -6.82
N PHE A 7 -9.64 4.64 -5.71
CA PHE A 7 -8.83 4.34 -4.53
C PHE A 7 -8.90 2.86 -4.20
N CYS A 8 -7.80 2.29 -3.71
CA CYS A 8 -7.77 0.91 -3.24
C CYS A 8 -6.77 0.79 -2.08
N VAL A 9 -6.93 -0.25 -1.26
CA VAL A 9 -5.95 -0.55 -0.21
C VAL A 9 -4.76 -1.26 -0.84
N ILE A 10 -3.55 -0.85 -0.44
CA ILE A 10 -2.30 -1.50 -0.81
C ILE A 10 -1.43 -1.68 0.43
N ASN A 11 -0.73 -2.81 0.53
CA ASN A 11 0.35 -2.97 1.49
C ASN A 11 1.69 -2.92 0.73
N ASP A 12 2.54 -1.95 1.03
CA ASP A 12 3.87 -1.79 0.44
C ASP A 12 4.92 -2.52 1.28
N VAL A 13 4.93 -3.84 1.15
CA VAL A 13 5.81 -4.72 1.93
C VAL A 13 7.26 -4.43 1.57
N SER A 14 8.09 -4.26 2.59
CA SER A 14 9.47 -3.83 2.43
C SER A 14 10.44 -4.79 3.12
N GLN A 15 11.32 -5.43 2.36
CA GLN A 15 12.46 -6.15 2.91
C GLN A 15 13.59 -5.15 3.19
N ARG A 16 13.79 -4.82 4.47
CA ARG A 16 14.66 -3.72 4.89
C ARG A 16 16.14 -3.93 4.58
N GLU A 17 16.68 -5.14 4.76
CA GLU A 17 18.07 -5.45 4.41
C GLU A 17 18.35 -5.22 2.92
N PHE A 18 17.43 -5.66 2.04
CA PHE A 18 17.58 -5.44 0.60
C PHE A 18 17.40 -3.98 0.20
N GLN A 19 16.54 -3.26 0.91
CA GLN A 19 16.31 -1.84 0.68
C GLN A 19 17.53 -0.99 1.09
N MET A 20 18.21 -1.33 2.19
CA MET A 20 19.24 -0.48 2.80
C MET A 20 20.67 -0.93 2.47
N GLU A 21 20.92 -2.23 2.42
CA GLU A 21 22.29 -2.77 2.50
C GLU A 21 22.81 -3.33 1.18
N ARG A 22 21.94 -3.58 0.20
CA ARG A 22 22.30 -4.24 -1.07
C ARG A 22 22.56 -3.28 -2.23
N ALA A 23 22.77 -1.99 -1.92
CA ALA A 23 23.06 -0.85 -2.82
C ALA A 23 22.05 -0.63 -3.96
N GLY A 24 21.95 0.58 -4.52
CA GLY A 24 21.02 0.89 -5.62
C GLY A 24 19.71 1.54 -5.15
N THR A 25 18.60 1.30 -5.86
CA THR A 25 17.29 1.91 -5.59
C THR A 25 16.49 1.14 -4.55
N TRP A 26 15.44 1.76 -4.02
CA TRP A 26 14.52 1.13 -3.07
C TRP A 26 13.75 -0.06 -3.66
N ASP A 27 13.69 -0.17 -4.99
CA ASP A 27 12.98 -1.23 -5.71
C ASP A 27 13.43 -2.63 -5.27
N LYS A 28 14.70 -2.80 -4.93
CA LYS A 28 15.24 -4.09 -4.48
C LYS A 28 14.55 -4.62 -3.22
N GLY A 29 14.11 -3.72 -2.34
CA GLY A 29 13.39 -4.08 -1.13
C GLY A 29 11.87 -4.19 -1.30
N LYS A 30 11.33 -3.76 -2.45
CA LYS A 30 9.88 -3.55 -2.65
C LYS A 30 9.30 -4.37 -3.81
N GLY A 31 10.11 -4.75 -4.80
CA GLY A 31 9.66 -5.37 -6.04
C GLY A 31 9.66 -6.90 -6.04
N ARG A 32 9.65 -7.56 -4.88
CA ARG A 32 9.53 -9.03 -4.85
C ARG A 32 8.11 -9.45 -5.16
N ASP A 33 7.96 -10.66 -5.71
CA ASP A 33 6.64 -11.29 -5.86
C ASP A 33 5.90 -11.24 -4.53
N THR A 34 4.61 -10.90 -4.58
CA THR A 34 3.69 -10.73 -3.43
C THR A 34 3.88 -9.50 -2.55
N PHE A 35 4.82 -8.58 -2.84
CA PHE A 35 5.08 -7.42 -1.95
C PHE A 35 4.15 -6.21 -2.14
N GLY A 36 3.30 -6.24 -3.17
CA GLY A 36 2.29 -5.21 -3.41
C GLY A 36 0.88 -5.78 -3.53
N PRO A 37 0.34 -6.48 -2.51
CA PRO A 37 -1.06 -6.87 -2.54
C PRO A 37 -1.93 -5.62 -2.58
N ILE A 38 -2.86 -5.59 -3.54
CA ILE A 38 -3.71 -4.45 -3.86
C ILE A 38 -5.17 -4.91 -4.00
N GLY A 39 -6.10 -4.07 -3.55
CA GLY A 39 -7.54 -4.31 -3.66
C GLY A 39 -8.20 -4.64 -2.30
N PRO A 40 -9.26 -5.46 -2.25
CA PRO A 40 -9.85 -6.21 -3.37
C PRO A 40 -10.66 -5.37 -4.36
N TRP A 41 -10.98 -4.12 -4.00
CA TRP A 41 -11.80 -3.23 -4.82
C TRP A 41 -11.04 -1.97 -5.23
N LEU A 42 -11.42 -1.44 -6.39
CA LEU A 42 -11.15 -0.05 -6.76
C LEU A 42 -12.43 0.75 -6.52
N VAL A 43 -12.41 1.65 -5.54
CA VAL A 43 -13.54 2.49 -5.15
C VAL A 43 -13.45 3.82 -5.90
N ILE A 44 -14.54 4.23 -6.55
CA ILE A 44 -14.56 5.48 -7.32
C ILE A 44 -14.56 6.71 -6.39
N PRO A 45 -14.08 7.87 -6.87
CA PRO A 45 -14.00 9.09 -6.05
C PRO A 45 -15.32 9.51 -5.39
N ASP A 46 -16.44 9.29 -6.07
CA ASP A 46 -17.77 9.68 -5.57
C ASP A 46 -18.26 8.81 -4.39
N GLU A 47 -17.67 7.62 -4.21
CA GLU A 47 -18.09 6.64 -3.19
C GLU A 47 -17.10 6.52 -2.02
N VAL A 48 -15.89 7.06 -2.15
CA VAL A 48 -14.82 6.88 -1.14
C VAL A 48 -15.03 7.74 0.12
N GLY A 49 -15.84 8.79 0.03
CA GLY A 49 -16.04 9.78 1.10
C GLY A 49 -14.96 10.88 1.09
N ASP A 50 -14.56 11.36 2.27
CA ASP A 50 -13.48 12.34 2.41
C ASP A 50 -12.12 11.66 2.19
N PHE A 51 -11.63 11.69 0.96
CA PHE A 51 -10.40 11.01 0.55
C PHE A 51 -9.15 11.55 1.27
N ASP A 52 -9.18 12.76 1.83
CA ASP A 52 -8.09 13.34 2.61
C ASP A 52 -8.11 12.87 4.08
N ASN A 53 -9.15 12.14 4.49
CA ASN A 53 -9.37 11.73 5.88
C ASN A 53 -9.94 10.31 6.00
N LEU A 54 -9.30 9.34 5.35
CA LEU A 54 -9.65 7.93 5.46
C LEU A 54 -8.92 7.27 6.64
N SER A 55 -9.66 6.59 7.51
CA SER A 55 -9.07 5.78 8.58
C SER A 55 -8.48 4.48 8.03
N MET A 56 -7.24 4.15 8.40
CA MET A 56 -6.57 2.93 7.98
C MET A 56 -5.99 2.19 9.19
N TRP A 57 -5.90 0.86 9.07
CA TRP A 57 -5.32 0.02 10.10
C TRP A 57 -4.73 -1.26 9.54
N LEU A 58 -3.89 -1.91 10.34
CA LEU A 58 -3.31 -3.21 10.06
C LEU A 58 -3.22 -4.02 11.35
N GLU A 59 -3.59 -5.29 11.26
CA GLU A 59 -3.48 -6.25 12.37
C GLU A 59 -2.64 -7.43 11.92
N VAL A 60 -1.78 -7.91 12.84
CA VAL A 60 -0.96 -9.11 12.65
C VAL A 60 -1.29 -10.07 13.78
N ASP A 61 -1.77 -11.26 13.44
CA ASP A 61 -2.17 -12.29 14.41
C ASP A 61 -3.14 -11.76 15.49
N GLY A 62 -4.08 -10.90 15.08
CA GLY A 62 -5.08 -10.28 15.96
C GLY A 62 -4.54 -9.13 16.82
N SER A 63 -3.29 -8.71 16.63
CA SER A 63 -2.69 -7.58 17.35
C SER A 63 -2.61 -6.34 16.45
N ARG A 64 -3.18 -5.23 16.93
CA ARG A 64 -3.17 -3.93 16.26
C ARG A 64 -1.74 -3.36 16.26
N GLN A 65 -1.26 -2.99 15.06
CA GLN A 65 0.01 -2.31 14.86
C GLN A 65 -0.15 -0.79 14.84
#